data_AF-A0A1F2SIW0-F1
#
_entry.id   AF-A0A1F2SIW0-F1
#
_cell.length_a   1.000
_cell.length_b   1.000
_cell.length_c   1.000
_cell.angle_alpha   90.00
_cell.angle_beta   90.00
_cell.angle_gamma   90.00
#
_symmetry.space_group_name_H-M   'P 1'
#
loop_
_entity.id
_entity.type
_entity.pdbx_description
1 polymer ?
#
loop_
_entity_poly.entity_id
_entity_poly.type
_entity_poly.pdbx_seq_one_letter_code
_entity_poly.pdbx_strand_id
1 'polypeptide(L)'
;MGFIGYTARKEGENDRLVRIFLECQEEPDQNTEAPETCSRTSCTYAVDVIFPGGKPPCRLRGIDNVLALKKFYKLVHSLEERAREHGNDRNKVLHSVEGLLEHLTYTRNARDFTGQEEPRRREAPETAIAIDCAG
;
A
#
# COMPACT_ATOMS: atom_id res chain seq x y z
N MET A 1 0.58 5.60 12.01
CA MET A 1 0.50 4.73 10.81
C MET A 1 1.00 5.55 9.64
N GLY A 2 2.05 5.09 8.96
CA GLY A 2 2.60 5.79 7.80
C GLY A 2 1.97 5.32 6.51
N PHE A 3 0.66 5.51 6.33
CA PHE A 3 0.02 5.34 5.03
C PHE A 3 0.00 6.69 4.34
N ILE A 4 0.49 6.73 3.10
CA ILE A 4 0.68 7.97 2.35
C ILE A 4 -0.46 8.18 1.35
N GLY A 5 -0.84 7.11 0.64
CA GLY A 5 -1.82 7.17 -0.42
C GLY A 5 -1.76 5.96 -1.33
N TYR A 6 -2.42 6.05 -2.48
CA TYR A 6 -2.50 4.98 -3.46
C TYR A 6 -2.56 5.49 -4.90
N THR A 7 -2.33 4.61 -5.86
CA THR A 7 -2.68 4.79 -7.28
C THR A 7 -3.49 3.59 -7.76
N ALA A 8 -4.51 3.83 -8.59
CA ALA A 8 -5.27 2.79 -9.25
C ALA A 8 -4.93 2.78 -10.75
N ARG A 9 -4.60 1.60 -11.30
CA ARG A 9 -4.21 1.43 -12.71
C ARG A 9 -4.80 0.15 -13.28
N LYS A 10 -4.96 0.09 -14.60
CA LYS A 10 -5.22 -1.17 -15.31
C LYS A 10 -3.89 -1.87 -15.57
N GLU A 11 -3.83 -3.17 -15.31
CA GLU A 11 -2.70 -4.03 -15.66
C GLU A 11 -3.19 -5.02 -16.73
N GLY A 12 -2.78 -4.83 -17.99
CA GLY A 12 -3.31 -5.64 -19.10
C GLY A 12 -4.79 -5.37 -19.40
N GLU A 13 -5.43 -6.33 -20.07
CA GLU A 13 -6.78 -6.17 -20.63
C GLU A 13 -7.89 -6.31 -19.57
N ASN A 14 -7.66 -7.16 -18.55
CA ASN A 14 -8.66 -7.50 -17.54
C ASN A 14 -8.19 -7.33 -16.08
N ASP A 15 -6.89 -7.16 -15.85
CA ASP A 15 -6.39 -7.05 -14.48
C ASP A 15 -6.39 -5.60 -14.02
N ARG A 16 -6.57 -5.44 -12.72
CA ARG A 16 -6.59 -4.13 -12.07
C ARG A 16 -5.61 -4.14 -10.93
N LEU A 17 -4.88 -3.05 -10.80
CA LEU A 17 -3.79 -2.88 -9.86
C LEU A 17 -4.07 -1.66 -8.99
N VAL A 18 -3.95 -1.85 -7.68
CA VAL A 18 -3.91 -0.76 -6.70
C VAL A 18 -2.54 -0.75 -6.06
N ARG A 19 -1.75 0.29 -6.31
CA ARG A 19 -0.46 0.50 -5.66
C ARG A 19 -0.69 1.31 -4.39
N ILE A 20 -0.19 0.82 -3.27
CA ILE A 20 -0.28 1.45 -1.96
C ILE A 20 1.09 1.96 -1.56
N PHE A 21 1.16 3.23 -1.15
CA PHE A 21 2.36 3.87 -0.66
C PHE A 21 2.36 3.94 0.87
N LEU A 22 3.41 3.37 1.46
CA LEU A 22 3.63 3.36 2.91
C LEU A 22 4.95 4.07 3.22
N GLU A 23 5.00 4.80 4.32
CA GLU A 23 6.22 5.46 4.79
C GLU A 23 7.24 4.41 5.22
N CYS A 24 8.46 4.53 4.69
CA CYS A 24 9.63 3.94 5.32
C CYS A 24 10.08 4.90 6.41
N GLN A 25 10.18 4.44 7.65
CA GLN A 25 10.99 5.17 8.62
C GLN A 25 12.42 4.67 8.36
N GLU A 26 13.30 5.56 7.90
CA GLU A 26 14.71 5.43 8.25
C GLU A 26 14.79 5.82 9.71
N GLU A 27 15.19 4.88 10.57
CA GLU A 27 15.73 5.33 11.85
C GLU A 27 16.95 6.19 11.49
N PRO A 28 17.04 7.43 11.97
CA PRO A 28 18.22 8.23 11.72
C PRO A 28 19.39 7.47 12.34
N ASP A 29 20.34 7.03 11.50
CA ASP A 29 21.65 6.61 11.99
C ASP A 29 22.17 7.76 12.87
N GLN A 30 22.40 7.48 14.15
CA GLN A 30 22.76 8.47 15.18
C GLN A 30 24.11 9.17 14.94
N ASN A 31 24.72 9.03 13.76
CA ASN A 31 26.02 9.58 13.40
C ASN A 31 26.03 10.49 12.17
N THR A 32 24.87 10.88 11.60
CA THR A 32 24.85 11.81 10.46
C THR A 32 24.01 13.03 10.79
N GLU A 33 24.66 14.14 11.10
CA GLU A 33 24.06 15.47 11.27
C GLU A 33 23.39 15.91 9.96
N ALA A 34 22.09 15.65 9.82
CA ALA A 34 21.26 16.19 8.73
C ALA A 34 20.48 17.42 9.23
N PRO A 35 20.39 18.51 8.44
CA PRO A 35 19.82 19.77 8.89
C PRO A 35 18.30 19.68 9.12
N GLU A 36 17.86 20.32 10.21
CA GLU A 36 16.55 20.24 10.88
C GLU A 36 15.33 20.81 10.12
N THR A 37 15.30 20.78 8.78
CA THR A 37 14.23 21.43 8.00
C THR A 37 13.49 20.53 7.02
N CYS A 38 13.59 19.21 7.19
CA CYS A 38 12.83 18.27 6.39
C CYS A 38 12.26 17.17 7.26
N SER A 39 10.99 17.27 7.65
CA SER A 39 10.13 16.10 7.82
C SER A 39 9.95 15.45 6.43
N ARG A 40 11.04 14.97 5.84
CA ARG A 40 11.06 14.25 4.56
C ARG A 40 10.98 12.79 4.92
N THR A 41 9.83 12.20 4.63
CA THR A 41 9.77 10.77 4.27
C THR A 41 10.77 10.55 3.14
N SER A 42 11.99 10.13 3.50
CA SER A 42 13.12 9.96 2.57
C SER A 42 12.87 8.81 1.60
N CYS A 43 12.02 7.85 1.98
CA CYS A 43 11.67 6.71 1.16
C CYS A 43 10.25 6.18 1.43
N THR A 44 9.69 5.50 0.42
CA THR A 44 8.37 4.87 0.48
C THR A 44 8.43 3.41 0.06
N TYR A 45 7.66 2.57 0.75
CA TYR A 45 7.34 1.22 0.29
C TYR A 45 6.15 1.32 -0.67
N ALA A 46 6.29 0.73 -1.84
CA ALA A 46 5.22 0.64 -2.83
C ALA A 46 4.77 -0.83 -2.91
N VAL A 47 3.56 -1.11 -2.47
CA VAL A 47 2.98 -2.46 -2.51
C VAL A 47 1.87 -2.48 -3.55
N ASP A 48 2.02 -3.31 -4.57
CA ASP A 48 1.05 -3.50 -5.63
C ASP A 48 0.09 -4.62 -5.25
N VAL A 49 -1.20 -4.30 -5.19
CA VAL A 49 -2.30 -5.26 -5.01
C VAL A 49 -2.98 -5.46 -6.35
N ILE A 50 -2.85 -6.65 -6.90
CA ILE A 50 -3.31 -7.00 -8.24
C ILE A 50 -4.54 -7.89 -8.12
N PHE A 51 -5.61 -7.54 -8.83
CA PHE A 51 -6.86 -8.28 -8.88
C PHE A 51 -7.04 -8.87 -10.30
N PRO A 52 -6.65 -10.14 -10.52
CA PRO A 52 -6.79 -10.79 -11.81
C PRO A 52 -8.27 -10.88 -12.21
N GLY A 53 -8.63 -10.35 -13.38
CA GLY A 53 -10.04 -10.27 -13.79
C GLY A 53 -10.94 -9.47 -12.83
N GLY A 54 -10.37 -8.60 -11.98
CA GLY A 54 -11.09 -7.75 -11.02
C GLY A 54 -11.68 -8.48 -9.81
N LYS A 55 -11.30 -9.75 -9.58
CA LYS A 55 -11.86 -10.63 -8.54
C LYS A 55 -10.77 -11.28 -7.71
N PRO A 56 -11.09 -11.88 -6.54
CA PRO A 56 -10.11 -12.62 -5.76
C PRO A 56 -9.79 -13.97 -6.42
N PRO A 57 -8.62 -14.58 -6.14
CA PRO A 57 -7.59 -14.12 -5.21
C PRO A 57 -6.75 -12.95 -5.75
N CYS A 58 -6.39 -12.00 -4.88
CA CYS A 58 -5.47 -10.92 -5.23
C CYS A 58 -4.00 -11.37 -5.08
N ARG A 59 -3.11 -10.78 -5.87
CA ARG A 59 -1.65 -11.03 -5.81
C ARG A 59 -0.94 -9.79 -5.30
N LEU A 60 0.11 -10.00 -4.50
CA LEU A 60 0.97 -8.90 -4.04
C LEU A 60 2.29 -8.85 -4.80
N ARG A 61 2.71 -7.65 -5.20
CA ARG A 61 4.00 -7.38 -5.84
C ARG A 61 4.65 -6.15 -5.18
N GLY A 62 5.98 -6.02 -5.29
CA GLY A 62 6.73 -4.89 -4.71
C GLY A 62 6.96 -4.99 -3.20
N ILE A 63 6.74 -6.17 -2.62
CA ILE A 63 7.04 -6.43 -1.21
C ILE A 63 8.51 -6.79 -1.09
N ASP A 64 9.31 -5.75 -0.93
CA ASP A 64 10.77 -5.87 -0.98
C ASP A 64 11.37 -6.31 0.38
N ASN A 65 10.61 -6.23 1.48
CA ASN A 65 11.04 -6.72 2.80
C ASN A 65 9.88 -7.04 3.76
N VAL A 66 10.19 -7.76 4.84
CA VAL A 66 9.21 -8.15 5.89
C VAL A 66 8.58 -6.95 6.59
N LEU A 67 9.28 -5.81 6.68
CA LEU A 67 8.75 -4.61 7.31
C LEU A 67 7.64 -3.98 6.46
N ALA A 68 7.80 -3.94 5.14
CA ALA A 68 6.79 -3.50 4.18
C ALA A 68 5.55 -4.39 4.27
N LEU A 69 5.74 -5.72 4.30
CA LEU A 69 4.66 -6.69 4.48
C LEU A 69 3.90 -6.46 5.79
N LYS A 70 4.62 -6.30 6.92
CA LYS A 70 4.01 -6.02 8.22
C LYS A 70 3.22 -4.70 8.22
N LYS A 71 3.73 -3.65 7.58
CA LYS A 71 3.03 -2.37 7.46
C LYS A 71 1.78 -2.50 6.59
N PHE A 72 1.86 -3.25 5.50
CA PHE A 72 0.72 -3.54 4.63
C PHE A 72 -0.39 -4.28 5.38
N TYR A 73 -0.10 -5.39 6.07
CA TYR A 73 -1.13 -6.10 6.84
C TYR A 73 -1.71 -5.27 7.98
N LYS A 74 -0.91 -4.43 8.64
CA LYS A 74 -1.42 -3.47 9.63
C LYS A 74 -2.40 -2.47 9.01
N LEU A 75 -2.13 -1.99 7.80
CA LEU A 75 -3.07 -1.14 7.06
C LEU A 75 -4.35 -1.92 6.75
N VAL A 76 -4.25 -3.12 6.16
CA VAL A 76 -5.42 -3.96 5.83
C VAL A 76 -6.29 -4.20 7.07
N HIS A 77 -5.71 -4.63 8.18
CA HIS A 77 -6.45 -4.81 9.43
C HIS A 77 -7.13 -3.51 9.90
N SER A 78 -6.46 -2.36 9.76
CA SER A 78 -7.07 -1.06 10.09
C SER A 78 -8.23 -0.68 9.16
N LEU A 79 -8.18 -1.10 7.89
CA LEU A 79 -9.27 -0.91 6.94
C LEU A 79 -10.45 -1.83 7.27
N GLU A 80 -10.19 -3.08 7.66
CA GLU A 80 -11.23 -4.04 8.07
C GLU A 80 -11.96 -3.60 9.34
N GLU A 81 -11.24 -3.12 10.36
CA GLU A 81 -11.89 -2.60 11.57
C GLU A 81 -12.77 -1.39 11.26
N ARG A 82 -12.31 -0.49 10.37
CA ARG A 82 -13.12 0.64 9.92
C ARG A 82 -14.31 0.21 9.07
N ALA A 83 -14.15 -0.78 8.20
CA ALA A 83 -15.26 -1.40 7.46
C ALA A 83 -16.35 -1.84 8.44
N ARG A 84 -15.95 -2.55 9.51
CA ARG A 84 -16.85 -3.01 10.57
C ARG A 84 -17.54 -1.86 11.31
N GLU A 85 -16.83 -0.78 11.63
CA GLU A 85 -17.41 0.43 12.23
C GLU A 85 -18.47 1.10 11.35
N HIS A 86 -18.32 1.00 10.03
CA HIS A 86 -19.27 1.49 9.04
C HIS A 86 -20.38 0.47 8.66
N GLY A 87 -20.44 -0.69 9.31
CA GLY A 87 -21.43 -1.73 9.03
C GLY A 87 -21.14 -2.59 7.80
N ASN A 88 -19.93 -2.48 7.22
CA ASN A 88 -19.45 -3.31 6.12
C ASN A 88 -18.81 -4.61 6.63
N ASP A 89 -18.82 -5.63 5.76
CA ASP A 89 -18.13 -6.90 6.01
C ASP A 89 -16.62 -6.73 5.87
N ARG A 90 -15.87 -7.18 6.89
CA ARG A 90 -14.40 -7.14 6.94
C ARG A 90 -13.77 -7.82 5.72
N ASN A 91 -14.37 -8.92 5.27
CA ASN A 91 -13.82 -9.72 4.17
C ASN A 91 -13.87 -9.02 2.81
N LYS A 92 -14.56 -7.87 2.70
CA LYS A 92 -14.72 -7.14 1.43
C LYS A 92 -13.52 -6.27 1.07
N VAL A 93 -12.63 -5.95 2.02
CA VAL A 93 -11.52 -5.00 1.80
C VAL A 93 -10.60 -5.45 0.65
N LEU A 94 -10.27 -6.74 0.55
CA LEU A 94 -9.42 -7.30 -0.51
C LEU A 94 -10.21 -8.19 -1.48
N HIS A 95 -11.53 -8.08 -1.52
CA HIS A 95 -12.37 -8.91 -2.38
C HIS A 95 -12.49 -8.34 -3.79
N SER A 96 -12.40 -7.02 -3.95
CA SER A 96 -12.32 -6.37 -5.25
C SER A 96 -11.54 -5.07 -5.16
N VAL A 97 -11.20 -4.53 -6.32
CA VAL A 97 -10.53 -3.23 -6.45
C VAL A 97 -11.40 -2.13 -5.88
N GLU A 98 -12.70 -2.16 -6.20
CA GLU A 98 -13.67 -1.19 -5.70
C GLU A 98 -13.78 -1.27 -4.18
N GLY A 99 -13.81 -2.48 -3.62
CA GLY A 99 -13.77 -2.69 -2.18
C GLY A 99 -12.53 -2.09 -1.55
N LEU A 100 -11.35 -2.35 -2.10
CA LEU A 100 -10.10 -1.80 -1.56
C LEU A 100 -10.08 -0.27 -1.64
N LEU A 101 -10.46 0.31 -2.79
CA LEU A 101 -10.48 1.76 -2.99
C LEU A 101 -11.48 2.45 -2.05
N GLU A 102 -12.70 1.92 -1.93
CA GLU A 102 -13.71 2.43 -1.01
C GLU A 102 -13.16 2.51 0.41
N HIS A 103 -12.57 1.44 0.90
CA HIS A 103 -12.06 1.41 2.28
C HIS A 103 -10.82 2.29 2.46
N LEU A 104 -9.96 2.42 1.46
CA LEU A 104 -8.83 3.36 1.50
C LEU A 104 -9.31 4.81 1.71
N THR A 105 -10.45 5.21 1.13
CA THR A 105 -11.00 6.56 1.34
C THR A 105 -11.44 6.84 2.78
N TYR A 106 -11.75 5.82 3.59
CA TYR A 106 -12.03 6.00 5.01
C TYR A 106 -10.80 6.41 5.82
N THR A 107 -9.62 6.35 5.22
CA THR A 107 -8.42 6.90 5.85
C THR A 107 -8.34 8.39 5.60
N ARG A 108 -8.50 9.19 6.68
CA ARG A 108 -8.51 10.67 6.62
C ARG A 108 -7.34 11.32 5.86
N ASN A 109 -6.21 10.64 5.76
CA ASN A 109 -5.01 11.12 5.07
C ASN A 109 -4.75 10.38 3.73
N ALA A 110 -5.73 9.66 3.19
CA ALA A 110 -5.59 8.95 1.93
C ALA A 110 -5.43 9.95 0.78
N ARG A 111 -4.28 9.91 0.11
CA ARG A 111 -4.05 10.66 -1.13
C ARG A 111 -4.22 9.73 -2.32
N ASP A 112 -5.03 10.16 -3.29
CA ASP A 112 -5.13 9.51 -4.58
C ASP A 112 -4.14 10.18 -5.55
N PHE A 113 -3.12 9.44 -5.96
CA PHE A 113 -2.13 9.90 -6.93
C PHE A 113 -2.43 9.38 -8.35
N THR A 114 -3.63 8.83 -8.60
CA THR A 114 -4.00 8.29 -9.91
C THR A 114 -3.90 9.38 -10.98
N GLY A 115 -3.02 9.18 -11.97
CA GLY A 115 -2.74 10.19 -13.00
C GLY A 115 -1.82 11.34 -12.55
N GLN A 116 -1.23 11.26 -11.35
CA GLN A 116 -0.30 12.23 -10.78
C GLN A 116 1.12 11.64 -10.64
N GLU A 117 2.08 12.49 -10.26
CA GLU A 117 3.44 12.06 -9.93
C GLU A 117 3.44 11.20 -8.66
N GLU A 118 4.02 9.99 -8.74
CA GLU A 118 4.08 9.06 -7.61
C GLU A 118 5.15 9.49 -6.58
N PRO A 119 4.94 9.20 -5.27
CA PRO A 119 5.96 9.43 -4.25
C PRO A 119 7.27 8.68 -4.56
N ARG A 120 8.42 9.27 -4.20
CA ARG A 120 9.74 8.65 -4.39
C ARG A 120 9.82 7.29 -3.69
N ARG A 121 10.12 6.24 -4.46
CA ARG A 121 10.23 4.86 -3.97
C ARG A 121 11.61 4.61 -3.35
N ARG A 122 11.68 3.74 -2.35
CA ARG A 122 12.95 3.11 -1.97
C ARG A 122 13.40 2.19 -3.11
N GLU A 123 14.54 2.46 -3.73
CA GLU A 123 15.14 1.50 -4.66
C GLU A 123 15.58 0.27 -3.85
N ALA A 124 14.89 -0.86 -4.05
CA ALA A 124 15.29 -2.14 -3.50
C ALA A 124 16.16 -2.89 -4.52
N PRO A 125 17.18 -3.65 -4.08
CA PRO A 125 17.94 -4.53 -4.97
C PRO A 125 16.99 -5.59 -5.57
N GLU A 126 17.03 -5.74 -6.89
CA GLU A 126 16.11 -6.58 -7.69
C GLU A 126 16.02 -8.04 -7.19
N THR A 127 14.98 -8.37 -6.41
CA THR A 127 14.51 -9.75 -6.23
C THR A 127 13.02 -9.75 -5.91
N ALA A 128 12.17 -9.88 -6.94
CA ALA A 128 10.72 -9.93 -6.78
C ALA A 128 10.28 -11.31 -6.28
N ILE A 129 9.87 -11.41 -5.01
CA ILE A 129 9.18 -12.59 -4.47
C ILE A 129 7.67 -12.34 -4.63
N ALA A 130 7.00 -13.15 -5.45
CA ALA A 130 5.54 -13.15 -5.54
C ALA A 130 4.98 -13.91 -4.33
N ILE A 131 4.22 -13.21 -3.48
CA ILE A 131 3.53 -13.82 -2.33
C ILE A 131 2.06 -13.96 -2.68
N ASP A 132 1.56 -15.20 -2.62
CA ASP A 132 0.16 -15.54 -2.85
C ASP A 132 -0.65 -15.29 -1.57
N CYS A 133 -1.71 -14.49 -1.65
CA CYS A 133 -2.56 -14.18 -0.51
C CYS A 133 -3.66 -15.22 -0.37
N ALA A 134 -3.37 -16.31 0.34
CA ALA A 134 -4.36 -17.30 0.77
C ALA A 134 -4.14 -17.66 2.25
N GLY A 135 -5.18 -17.46 3.07
CA GLY A 135 -5.21 -17.79 4.49
C GLY A 135 -6.43 -17.19 5.18
#